data_AF-A0A833ZFK1-F1
#
_entry.id   AF-A0A833ZFK1-F1
#
_cell.length_a   1.000
_cell.length_b   1.000
_cell.length_c   1.000
_cell.angle_alpha   90.00
_cell.angle_beta   90.00
_cell.angle_gamma   90.00
#
_symmetry.space_group_name_H-M   'P 1'
#
loop_
_entity.id
_entity.type
_entity.pdbx_description
1 polymer ?
#
loop_
_entity_poly.entity_id
_entity_poly.type
_entity_poly.pdbx_seq_one_letter_code
_entity_poly.pdbx_strand_id
1 'polypeptide(L)'
;MHFFVQILLALHHVHTHLILHRDLKTQNILLDKHRMVVKIGDFGISKILSSKSKAYTVVGTPCYISPELCEGKPYNQKSDIWALGCVLYELASLKRAFEAANLPALVLKIMSGTFAPISDRYSPELRQLVLSLLSLEPAQRPPLSHIMAQPLCIRALLNLHTDVGSVRMRRAEKSLTTGPPLAPGSTGSRTTSARCRDRGIIMTFGSGSNGCLGHGSLNDISQPTIVEALLGYEMVQVACGASHVLALSTERELFAWGRGDGGRLGLGTRESHNCPQQVPVPPGQEAQRVVCGIDSSVILTVPGQVLACGSNRFNKLGLDHLCLGEEPSPHQQVEEALSFTLLGSAPLDQEPLLSVDLGTAHSAAVTASGDCYTFGSNQHGQLGTSARRVSRAPCQVQGLRGIKIAMVACGDAFTVAIGAEGEVYSWGKGARGRLGRRDEDAGLPRPVQLDETHPYTVTSVSCCHGNTLLAVRPVTDEPVPP
;
A
#
# COMPACT_ATOMS: atom_id res chain seq x y z
N MET A 1 -13.07 -26.88 14.40
CA MET A 1 -13.35 -26.81 12.95
C MET A 1 -13.31 -25.41 12.37
N HIS A 2 -13.94 -24.39 12.99
CA HIS A 2 -13.93 -23.01 12.48
C HIS A 2 -12.53 -22.48 12.12
N PHE A 3 -11.55 -22.59 13.02
CA PHE A 3 -10.16 -22.19 12.70
C PHE A 3 -9.51 -23.07 11.64
N PHE A 4 -9.71 -24.39 11.70
CA PHE A 4 -9.15 -25.32 10.73
C PHE A 4 -9.60 -25.04 9.29
N VAL A 5 -10.88 -24.74 9.07
CA VAL A 5 -11.36 -24.44 7.71
C VAL A 5 -10.86 -23.09 7.18
N GLN A 6 -10.58 -22.11 8.06
CA GLN A 6 -9.92 -20.87 7.66
C GLN A 6 -8.45 -21.11 7.26
N ILE A 7 -7.72 -21.95 8.01
CA ILE A 7 -6.36 -22.39 7.64
C ILE A 7 -6.41 -23.12 6.29
N LEU A 8 -7.39 -24.00 6.10
CA LEU A 8 -7.58 -24.76 4.87
C LEU A 8 -7.84 -23.85 3.66
N LEU A 9 -8.68 -22.84 3.80
CA LEU A 9 -8.95 -21.82 2.76
C LEU A 9 -7.71 -21.00 2.42
N ALA A 10 -7.00 -20.53 3.45
CA ALA A 10 -5.78 -19.77 3.27
C ALA A 10 -4.71 -20.61 2.55
N LEU A 11 -4.50 -21.86 2.97
CA LEU A 11 -3.53 -22.76 2.33
C LEU A 11 -3.95 -23.13 0.89
N HIS A 12 -5.24 -23.27 0.63
CA HIS A 12 -5.74 -23.50 -0.72
C HIS A 12 -5.46 -22.33 -1.65
N HIS A 13 -5.70 -21.11 -1.17
CA HIS A 13 -5.35 -19.90 -1.89
C HIS A 13 -3.84 -19.83 -2.19
N VAL A 14 -2.98 -20.20 -1.23
CA VAL A 14 -1.53 -20.29 -1.42
C VAL A 14 -1.20 -21.29 -2.54
N HIS A 15 -1.78 -22.50 -2.51
CA HIS A 15 -1.52 -23.53 -3.52
C HIS A 15 -2.10 -23.19 -4.90
N THR A 16 -3.23 -22.49 -5.00
CA THR A 16 -3.77 -22.04 -6.31
C THR A 16 -2.88 -21.02 -6.99
N HIS A 17 -2.06 -20.30 -6.23
CA HIS A 17 -1.03 -19.39 -6.76
C HIS A 17 0.32 -20.09 -6.99
N LEU A 18 0.35 -21.43 -6.96
CA LEU A 18 1.55 -22.25 -7.16
C LEU A 18 2.66 -22.00 -6.13
N ILE A 19 2.30 -21.54 -4.93
CA ILE A 19 3.20 -21.30 -3.81
C ILE A 19 3.17 -22.51 -2.87
N LEU A 20 4.34 -22.93 -2.38
CA LEU A 20 4.48 -23.90 -1.29
C LEU A 20 4.83 -23.15 0.00
N HIS A 21 4.07 -23.36 1.07
CA HIS A 21 4.28 -22.67 2.34
C HIS A 21 5.60 -23.09 2.99
N ARG A 22 5.87 -24.40 3.08
CA ARG A 22 7.13 -25.01 3.56
C ARG A 22 7.46 -24.87 5.05
N ASP A 23 6.85 -23.92 5.76
CA ASP A 23 6.95 -23.81 7.23
C ASP A 23 5.59 -23.73 7.94
N LEU A 24 4.63 -24.56 7.52
CA LEU A 24 3.29 -24.49 8.10
C LEU A 24 3.32 -25.11 9.52
N LYS A 25 3.17 -24.26 10.54
CA LYS A 25 3.20 -24.66 11.96
C LYS A 25 2.24 -23.79 12.76
N THR A 26 1.84 -24.23 13.96
CA THR A 26 0.89 -23.49 14.80
C THR A 26 1.37 -22.09 15.17
N GLN A 27 2.69 -21.88 15.29
CA GLN A 27 3.31 -20.56 15.52
C GLN A 27 3.13 -19.58 14.35
N ASN A 28 2.98 -20.10 13.14
CA ASN A 28 2.82 -19.32 11.91
C ASN A 28 1.34 -19.15 11.52
N ILE A 29 0.42 -19.60 12.39
CA ILE A 29 -1.02 -19.44 12.25
C ILE A 29 -1.45 -18.38 13.25
N LEU A 30 -1.68 -17.18 12.74
CA LEU A 30 -1.98 -15.99 13.53
C LEU A 30 -3.49 -15.83 13.68
N LEU A 31 -3.91 -15.41 14.87
CA LEU A 31 -5.29 -14.99 15.13
C LEU A 31 -5.36 -13.46 15.16
N ASP A 32 -6.47 -12.91 14.69
CA ASP A 32 -6.75 -11.49 14.85
C ASP A 32 -7.00 -11.10 16.31
N LYS A 33 -7.10 -9.80 16.60
CA LYS A 33 -7.28 -9.28 17.97
C LYS A 33 -8.52 -9.83 18.68
N HIS A 34 -9.53 -10.25 17.91
CA HIS A 34 -10.77 -10.82 18.44
C HIS A 34 -10.75 -12.35 18.52
N ARG A 35 -9.67 -13.00 18.06
CA ARG A 35 -9.52 -14.47 18.00
C ARG A 35 -10.60 -15.15 17.17
N MET A 36 -11.08 -14.47 16.12
CA MET A 36 -12.14 -14.93 15.23
C MET A 36 -11.61 -15.28 13.83
N VAL A 37 -10.61 -14.54 13.36
CA VAL A 37 -10.04 -14.68 12.02
C VAL A 37 -8.64 -15.28 12.09
N VAL A 38 -8.40 -16.31 11.28
CA VAL A 38 -7.10 -16.96 11.12
C VAL A 38 -6.37 -16.39 9.91
N LYS A 39 -5.08 -16.11 10.07
CA LYS A 39 -4.16 -15.74 8.99
C LYS A 39 -2.95 -16.66 9.01
N ILE A 40 -2.56 -17.20 7.86
CA ILE A 40 -1.28 -17.89 7.70
C ILE A 40 -0.22 -16.82 7.45
N GLY A 41 0.88 -16.87 8.20
CA GLY A 41 2.02 -15.95 8.09
C GLY A 41 3.35 -16.68 7.96
N ASP A 42 4.45 -15.93 7.95
CA ASP A 42 5.82 -16.45 7.88
C ASP A 42 6.10 -17.34 6.65
N PHE A 43 6.04 -16.71 5.47
CA PHE A 43 6.40 -17.30 4.18
C PHE A 43 7.93 -17.26 3.93
N GLY A 44 8.76 -17.08 4.97
CA GLY A 44 10.20 -16.80 4.85
C GLY A 44 11.04 -17.92 4.18
N ILE A 45 10.47 -19.12 4.02
CA ILE A 45 11.07 -20.22 3.24
C ILE A 45 10.17 -20.73 2.10
N SER A 46 9.05 -20.04 1.82
CA SER A 46 8.15 -20.35 0.71
C SER A 46 8.84 -20.07 -0.64
N LYS A 47 8.63 -20.94 -1.64
CA LYS A 47 9.31 -20.83 -2.94
C LYS A 47 8.37 -21.19 -4.08
N ILE A 48 8.39 -20.39 -5.14
CA ILE A 48 7.86 -20.77 -6.46
C ILE A 48 8.78 -21.86 -7.03
N LEU A 49 8.23 -22.93 -7.61
CA LEU A 49 9.00 -24.07 -8.12
C LEU A 49 9.89 -23.70 -9.32
N SER A 50 11.03 -23.06 -9.03
CA SER A 50 12.17 -22.87 -9.93
C SER A 50 13.46 -23.23 -9.19
N SER A 51 14.02 -24.37 -9.61
CA SER A 51 15.38 -24.87 -9.34
C SER A 51 15.83 -25.12 -7.88
N LYS A 52 16.79 -26.06 -7.77
CA LYS A 52 17.25 -26.75 -6.56
C LYS A 52 18.19 -25.88 -5.72
N SER A 53 17.86 -25.67 -4.44
CA SER A 53 18.84 -25.23 -3.43
C SER A 53 18.36 -25.60 -2.02
N LYS A 54 19.23 -26.29 -1.27
CA LYS A 54 19.04 -26.72 0.13
C LYS A 54 19.70 -25.67 1.05
N ALA A 55 19.01 -25.27 2.11
CA ALA A 55 19.58 -24.49 3.21
C ALA A 55 19.43 -25.26 4.52
N TYR A 56 20.53 -25.43 5.25
CA TYR A 56 20.59 -25.95 6.61
C TYR A 56 20.82 -24.76 7.54
N THR A 57 19.81 -24.38 8.31
CA THR A 57 19.95 -23.44 9.43
C THR A 57 19.00 -23.84 10.56
N VAL A 58 19.54 -23.91 11.77
CA VAL A 58 18.88 -24.36 13.01
C VAL A 58 18.02 -23.23 13.58
N VAL A 59 16.90 -22.92 12.93
CA VAL A 59 15.77 -22.19 13.53
C VAL A 59 14.48 -22.66 12.84
N GLY A 60 13.63 -23.37 13.58
CA GLY A 60 12.37 -23.94 13.09
C GLY A 60 11.98 -25.15 13.95
N THR A 61 10.69 -25.32 14.25
CA THR A 61 10.23 -26.45 15.08
C THR A 61 10.15 -27.72 14.20
N PRO A 62 11.04 -28.73 14.34
CA PRO A 62 11.18 -29.80 13.34
C PRO A 62 10.03 -30.81 13.32
N CYS A 63 9.05 -30.70 14.21
CA CYS A 63 7.95 -31.65 14.35
C CYS A 63 6.86 -31.56 13.26
N TYR A 64 6.94 -30.59 12.34
CA TYR A 64 6.03 -30.44 11.19
C TYR A 64 6.66 -30.90 9.87
N ILE A 65 7.92 -31.37 9.89
CA ILE A 65 8.63 -31.82 8.69
C ILE A 65 8.00 -33.13 8.18
N SER A 66 7.80 -33.21 6.85
CA SER A 66 7.26 -34.42 6.21
C SER A 66 8.33 -35.49 5.96
N PRO A 67 7.96 -36.78 5.87
CA PRO A 67 8.90 -37.87 5.63
C PRO A 67 9.81 -37.65 4.42
N GLU A 68 9.25 -37.19 3.30
CA GLU A 68 10.02 -36.92 2.08
C GLU A 68 11.05 -35.79 2.24
N LEU A 69 10.78 -34.82 3.10
CA LEU A 69 11.74 -33.77 3.46
C LEU A 69 12.85 -34.30 4.35
N CYS A 70 12.54 -35.19 5.32
CA CYS A 70 13.54 -35.87 6.15
C CYS A 70 14.51 -36.72 5.31
N GLU A 71 14.01 -37.35 4.25
CA GLU A 71 14.81 -38.15 3.30
C GLU A 71 15.54 -37.30 2.25
N GLY A 72 15.24 -36.00 2.16
CA GLY A 72 15.80 -35.11 1.14
C GLY A 72 15.32 -35.40 -0.29
N LYS A 73 14.16 -36.05 -0.43
CA LYS A 73 13.48 -36.31 -1.71
C LYS A 73 12.82 -35.04 -2.26
N PRO A 74 12.53 -34.98 -3.58
CA PRO A 74 11.70 -33.92 -4.15
C PRO A 74 10.34 -33.88 -3.47
N TYR A 75 9.88 -32.68 -3.14
CA TYR A 75 8.65 -32.45 -2.41
C TYR A 75 7.76 -31.45 -3.15
N ASN A 76 6.46 -31.47 -2.86
CA ASN A 76 5.45 -30.66 -3.52
C ASN A 76 4.39 -30.19 -2.51
N GLN A 77 3.24 -29.72 -3.00
CA GLN A 77 2.12 -29.27 -2.16
C GLN A 77 1.66 -30.29 -1.11
N LYS A 78 1.91 -31.59 -1.31
CA LYS A 78 1.57 -32.66 -0.35
C LYS A 78 2.37 -32.57 0.95
N SER A 79 3.51 -31.89 0.97
CA SER A 79 4.28 -31.67 2.21
C SER A 79 3.62 -30.63 3.11
N ASP A 80 2.98 -29.61 2.53
CA ASP A 80 2.14 -28.69 3.31
C ASP A 80 0.88 -29.38 3.84
N ILE A 81 0.35 -30.40 3.13
CA ILE A 81 -0.78 -31.22 3.62
C ILE A 81 -0.38 -32.03 4.86
N TRP A 82 0.84 -32.55 4.90
CA TRP A 82 1.37 -33.22 6.10
C TRP A 82 1.46 -32.24 7.28
N ALA A 83 2.06 -31.07 7.05
CA ALA A 83 2.18 -30.04 8.06
C ALA A 83 0.80 -29.55 8.58
N LEU A 84 -0.19 -29.44 7.69
CA LEU A 84 -1.58 -29.17 8.04
C LEU A 84 -2.19 -30.30 8.91
N GLY A 85 -1.81 -31.56 8.66
CA GLY A 85 -2.16 -32.70 9.50
C GLY A 85 -1.59 -32.58 10.91
N CYS A 86 -0.32 -32.18 11.05
CA CYS A 86 0.31 -31.92 12.34
C CYS A 86 -0.40 -30.79 13.10
N VAL A 87 -0.77 -29.70 12.42
CA VAL A 87 -1.55 -28.60 13.00
C VAL A 87 -2.93 -29.08 13.46
N LEU A 88 -3.66 -29.85 12.64
CA LEU A 88 -4.99 -30.35 13.03
C LEU A 88 -4.91 -31.30 14.22
N TYR A 89 -3.91 -32.18 14.26
CA TYR A 89 -3.64 -33.05 15.38
C TYR A 89 -3.40 -32.25 16.67
N GLU A 90 -2.59 -31.19 16.61
CA GLU A 90 -2.26 -30.35 17.76
C GLU A 90 -3.47 -29.56 18.24
N LEU A 91 -4.29 -29.03 17.34
CA LEU A 91 -5.57 -28.40 17.70
C LEU A 91 -6.53 -29.38 18.40
N ALA A 92 -6.49 -30.66 18.05
CA ALA A 92 -7.35 -31.67 18.65
C ALA A 92 -6.81 -32.15 20.02
N SER A 93 -5.50 -32.39 20.11
CA SER A 93 -4.85 -33.06 21.25
C SER A 93 -4.15 -32.13 22.23
N LEU A 94 -3.94 -30.86 21.86
CA LEU A 94 -3.10 -29.88 22.55
C LEU A 94 -1.65 -30.36 22.75
N LYS A 95 -1.21 -31.32 21.94
CA LYS A 95 0.13 -31.92 21.95
C LYS A 95 0.65 -32.04 20.52
N ARG A 96 1.97 -32.07 20.37
CA ARG A 96 2.60 -32.32 19.07
C ARG A 96 2.38 -33.77 18.64
N ALA A 97 2.17 -33.98 17.34
CA ALA A 97 2.03 -35.33 16.78
C ALA A 97 3.33 -36.14 16.94
N PHE A 98 4.46 -35.50 16.62
CA PHE A 98 5.79 -36.10 16.69
C PHE A 98 6.67 -35.29 17.62
N GLU A 99 7.22 -35.96 18.64
CA GLU A 99 8.12 -35.37 19.62
C GLU A 99 9.12 -36.44 20.10
N ALA A 100 10.39 -36.03 20.25
CA ALA A 100 11.49 -36.86 20.69
C ALA A 100 12.60 -36.01 21.33
N ALA A 101 13.52 -36.64 22.05
CA ALA A 101 14.59 -35.97 22.80
C ALA A 101 15.66 -35.29 21.93
N ASN A 102 15.81 -35.70 20.67
CA ASN A 102 16.77 -35.12 19.73
C ASN A 102 16.29 -35.28 18.27
N LEU A 103 16.92 -34.54 17.35
CA LEU A 103 16.53 -34.50 15.94
C LEU A 103 16.58 -35.88 15.24
N PRO A 104 17.62 -36.73 15.41
CA PRO A 104 17.61 -38.08 14.83
C PRO A 104 16.47 -38.97 15.31
N ALA A 105 16.18 -38.96 16.63
CA ALA A 105 15.06 -39.71 17.18
C ALA A 105 13.71 -39.19 16.68
N LEU A 106 13.59 -37.88 16.46
CA LEU A 106 12.39 -37.28 15.88
C LEU A 106 12.21 -37.70 14.42
N VAL A 107 13.27 -37.68 13.62
CA VAL A 107 13.23 -38.15 12.22
C VAL A 107 12.81 -39.62 12.16
N LEU A 108 13.38 -40.50 12.97
CA LEU A 108 12.97 -41.91 13.01
C LEU A 108 11.49 -42.09 13.35
N LYS A 109 10.96 -41.27 14.26
CA LYS A 109 9.54 -41.30 14.65
C LYS A 109 8.60 -40.74 13.58
N ILE A 110 9.02 -39.70 12.86
CA ILE A 110 8.29 -39.19 11.68
C ILE A 110 8.25 -40.28 10.61
N MET A 111 9.40 -40.91 10.35
CA MET A 111 9.54 -41.98 9.35
C MET A 111 8.76 -43.26 9.68
N SER A 112 8.52 -43.56 10.98
CA SER A 112 7.67 -44.68 11.37
C SER A 112 6.16 -44.38 11.29
N GLY A 113 5.78 -43.11 11.16
CA GLY A 113 4.38 -42.68 11.12
C GLY A 113 3.60 -42.89 12.43
N THR A 114 4.30 -43.15 13.53
CA THR A 114 3.66 -43.52 14.81
C THR A 114 3.46 -42.30 15.70
N PHE A 115 2.21 -42.00 16.03
CA PHE A 115 1.83 -40.94 16.97
C PHE A 115 0.68 -41.39 17.88
N ALA A 116 0.47 -40.69 18.99
CA ALA A 116 -0.56 -41.08 19.96
C ALA A 116 -1.98 -40.91 19.36
N PRO A 117 -2.93 -41.79 19.68
CA PRO A 117 -4.27 -41.69 19.13
C PRO A 117 -5.01 -40.44 19.65
N ILE A 118 -5.79 -39.81 18.78
CA ILE A 118 -6.69 -38.71 19.17
C ILE A 118 -7.82 -39.28 20.04
N SER A 119 -8.15 -38.57 21.12
CA SER A 119 -9.21 -38.95 22.06
C SER A 119 -10.54 -39.28 21.38
N ASP A 120 -11.21 -40.34 21.84
CA ASP A 120 -12.52 -40.82 21.35
C ASP A 120 -13.67 -39.82 21.53
N ARG A 121 -13.45 -38.72 22.27
CA ARG A 121 -14.40 -37.59 22.36
C ARG A 121 -14.61 -36.88 21.01
N TYR A 122 -13.67 -37.04 20.08
CA TYR A 122 -13.79 -36.49 18.74
C TYR A 122 -14.39 -37.52 17.78
N SER A 123 -15.13 -37.01 16.78
CA SER A 123 -15.85 -37.86 15.85
C SER A 123 -14.90 -38.76 15.04
N PRO A 124 -15.34 -39.97 14.62
CA PRO A 124 -14.55 -40.84 13.77
C PRO A 124 -14.04 -40.15 12.50
N GLU A 125 -14.84 -39.25 11.93
CA GLU A 125 -14.52 -38.50 10.71
C GLU A 125 -13.33 -37.55 10.92
N LEU A 126 -13.25 -36.86 12.07
CA LEU A 126 -12.10 -36.00 12.38
C LEU A 126 -10.82 -36.85 12.54
N ARG A 127 -10.94 -37.99 13.21
CA ARG A 127 -9.80 -38.90 13.43
C ARG A 127 -9.29 -39.47 12.11
N GLN A 128 -10.20 -39.89 11.23
CA GLN A 128 -9.87 -40.34 9.88
C GLN A 128 -9.26 -39.24 9.02
N LEU A 129 -9.76 -37.99 9.12
CA LEU A 129 -9.15 -36.87 8.42
C LEU A 129 -7.69 -36.69 8.85
N VAL A 130 -7.39 -36.64 10.16
CA VAL A 130 -6.00 -36.52 10.62
C VAL A 130 -5.12 -37.65 10.12
N LEU A 131 -5.59 -38.90 10.18
CA LEU A 131 -4.86 -40.06 9.65
C LEU A 131 -4.58 -39.92 8.15
N SER A 132 -5.54 -39.42 7.36
CA SER A 132 -5.37 -39.22 5.92
C SER A 132 -4.34 -38.13 5.57
N LEU A 133 -4.23 -37.07 6.40
CA LEU A 133 -3.25 -36.00 6.21
C LEU A 133 -1.84 -36.45 6.59
N LEU A 134 -1.72 -37.31 7.61
CA LEU A 134 -0.46 -37.86 8.14
C LEU A 134 -0.07 -39.21 7.49
N SER A 135 -0.46 -39.42 6.23
CA SER A 135 0.02 -40.56 5.45
C SER A 135 1.50 -40.40 5.08
N LEU A 136 2.31 -41.45 5.29
CA LEU A 136 3.73 -41.45 4.92
C LEU A 136 3.91 -41.23 3.42
N GLU A 137 3.11 -41.89 2.59
CA GLU A 137 3.14 -41.75 1.14
C GLU A 137 2.44 -40.44 0.69
N PRO A 138 3.15 -39.49 0.04
CA PRO A 138 2.56 -38.22 -0.37
C PRO A 138 1.41 -38.36 -1.36
N ALA A 139 1.43 -39.40 -2.19
CA ALA A 139 0.36 -39.66 -3.16
C ALA A 139 -0.99 -39.93 -2.48
N GLN A 140 -0.98 -40.56 -1.30
CA GLN A 140 -2.18 -40.93 -0.54
C GLN A 140 -2.79 -39.78 0.26
N ARG A 141 -2.05 -38.67 0.45
CA ARG A 141 -2.58 -37.48 1.14
C ARG A 141 -3.65 -36.81 0.24
N PRO A 142 -4.86 -36.51 0.73
CA PRO A 142 -5.89 -35.89 -0.10
C PRO A 142 -5.48 -34.46 -0.51
N PRO A 143 -5.86 -33.98 -1.71
CA PRO A 143 -5.67 -32.58 -2.06
C PRO A 143 -6.65 -31.68 -1.29
N LEU A 144 -6.34 -30.38 -1.17
CA LEU A 144 -7.14 -29.42 -0.38
C LEU A 144 -8.61 -29.36 -0.79
N SER A 145 -8.90 -29.46 -2.09
CA SER A 145 -10.27 -29.50 -2.60
C SER A 145 -11.10 -30.66 -2.05
N HIS A 146 -10.49 -31.85 -1.90
CA HIS A 146 -11.16 -33.02 -1.32
C HIS A 146 -11.35 -32.88 0.19
N ILE A 147 -10.39 -32.25 0.88
CA ILE A 147 -10.51 -31.97 2.32
C ILE A 147 -11.64 -30.96 2.57
N MET A 148 -11.75 -29.92 1.74
CA MET A 148 -12.83 -28.92 1.81
C MET A 148 -14.20 -29.53 1.55
N ALA A 149 -14.28 -30.52 0.66
CA ALA A 149 -15.52 -31.23 0.32
C ALA A 149 -15.97 -32.23 1.40
N GLN A 150 -15.19 -32.46 2.46
CA GLN A 150 -15.64 -33.33 3.54
C GLN A 150 -16.80 -32.70 4.33
N PRO A 151 -17.82 -33.48 4.74
CA PRO A 151 -18.99 -32.97 5.48
C PRO A 151 -18.62 -32.16 6.74
N LEU A 152 -17.55 -32.55 7.42
CA LEU A 152 -17.03 -31.87 8.62
C LEU A 152 -16.53 -30.44 8.33
N CYS A 153 -16.03 -30.20 7.11
CA CYS A 153 -15.49 -28.92 6.65
C CYS A 153 -16.56 -28.04 6.02
N ILE A 154 -17.42 -28.61 5.16
CA ILE A 154 -18.48 -27.86 4.43
C ILE A 154 -19.34 -27.03 5.38
N ARG A 155 -19.78 -27.62 6.49
CA ARG A 155 -20.65 -26.91 7.46
C ARG A 155 -19.99 -25.67 8.05
N ALA A 156 -18.69 -25.73 8.34
CA ALA A 156 -17.95 -24.59 8.87
C ALA A 156 -17.57 -23.58 7.77
N LEU A 157 -17.32 -24.04 6.54
CA LEU A 157 -17.04 -23.20 5.37
C LEU A 157 -18.23 -22.34 4.96
N LEU A 158 -19.45 -22.91 4.97
CA LEU A 158 -20.67 -22.17 4.64
C LEU A 158 -20.89 -21.00 5.60
N ASN A 159 -20.65 -21.20 6.90
CA ASN A 159 -20.78 -20.15 7.90
C ASN A 159 -19.75 -19.01 7.75
N LEU A 160 -18.66 -19.21 6.99
CA LEU A 160 -17.63 -18.19 6.77
C LEU A 160 -17.90 -17.30 5.55
N HIS A 161 -18.66 -17.78 4.56
CA HIS A 161 -18.90 -17.06 3.30
C HIS A 161 -20.25 -16.33 3.25
N THR A 162 -21.09 -16.47 4.29
CA THR A 162 -22.43 -15.89 4.33
C THR A 162 -22.53 -14.76 5.36
N ASP A 163 -21.84 -13.65 5.10
CA ASP A 163 -22.14 -12.33 5.69
C ASP A 163 -23.14 -11.51 4.83
N VAL A 164 -23.83 -12.18 3.90
CA VAL A 164 -25.11 -11.71 3.37
C VAL A 164 -26.17 -12.36 4.25
N GLY A 165 -27.00 -11.54 4.91
CA GLY A 165 -27.91 -11.90 6.01
C GLY A 165 -28.41 -13.35 6.04
N SER A 166 -28.49 -13.91 7.25
CA SER A 166 -28.84 -15.31 7.53
C SER A 166 -29.85 -15.89 6.54
N VAL A 167 -29.41 -16.77 5.65
CA VAL A 167 -30.32 -17.70 4.99
C VAL A 167 -30.73 -18.71 6.05
N ARG A 168 -31.81 -18.41 6.77
CA ARG A 168 -32.51 -19.44 7.54
C ARG A 168 -32.95 -20.51 6.54
N MET A 169 -32.23 -21.63 6.49
CA MET A 169 -32.84 -22.86 6.00
C MET A 169 -34.02 -23.14 6.92
N ARG A 170 -35.24 -22.93 6.40
CA ARG A 170 -36.46 -23.42 7.03
C ARG A 170 -36.30 -24.92 7.18
N ARG A 171 -36.07 -25.39 8.40
CA ARG A 171 -36.51 -26.74 8.75
C ARG A 171 -38.04 -26.71 8.71
N ALA A 172 -38.58 -27.73 8.06
CA ALA A 172 -40.00 -27.97 7.93
C ALA A 172 -40.73 -27.82 9.28
N GLU A 173 -41.96 -27.33 9.15
CA GLU A 173 -42.87 -26.82 10.16
C GLU A 173 -42.97 -27.63 11.46
N LYS A 174 -43.23 -26.91 12.55
CA LYS A 174 -44.41 -27.14 13.39
C LYS A 174 -44.92 -25.81 13.95
N SER A 175 -46.22 -25.61 13.76
CA SER A 175 -47.08 -24.48 14.14
C SER A 175 -47.08 -24.21 15.65
N LEU A 176 -47.28 -22.94 16.05
CA LEU A 176 -48.37 -22.47 16.95
C LEU A 176 -48.30 -20.94 17.21
N THR A 177 -49.34 -20.23 16.73
CA THR A 177 -50.14 -19.12 17.34
C THR A 177 -49.45 -17.85 17.90
N THR A 178 -49.57 -16.64 17.32
CA THR A 178 -50.65 -15.59 17.25
C THR A 178 -50.34 -14.37 18.14
N GLY A 179 -50.32 -13.16 17.55
CA GLY A 179 -50.43 -11.87 18.25
C GLY A 179 -50.01 -10.65 17.39
N PRO A 180 -50.82 -9.57 17.25
CA PRO A 180 -50.53 -8.40 16.41
C PRO A 180 -49.83 -7.23 17.18
N PRO A 181 -49.42 -6.13 16.51
CA PRO A 181 -48.21 -5.36 16.85
C PRO A 181 -48.47 -4.07 17.65
N LEU A 182 -47.44 -3.58 18.36
CA LEU A 182 -47.34 -2.20 18.85
C LEU A 182 -45.86 -1.75 18.93
N ALA A 183 -45.60 -0.55 18.39
CA ALA A 183 -44.44 0.31 18.68
C ALA A 183 -44.82 1.31 19.81
N PRO A 184 -43.99 2.29 20.26
CA PRO A 184 -42.59 2.61 19.97
C PRO A 184 -41.72 2.83 21.24
N GLY A 185 -40.40 3.02 21.09
CA GLY A 185 -39.54 3.42 22.21
C GLY A 185 -38.06 3.55 21.84
N SER A 186 -37.63 4.79 21.67
CA SER A 186 -36.25 5.25 21.47
C SER A 186 -35.28 4.80 22.57
N THR A 187 -34.02 4.52 22.20
CA THR A 187 -32.78 5.18 22.70
C THR A 187 -31.57 4.30 22.38
N GLY A 188 -30.52 4.91 21.82
CA GLY A 188 -29.21 4.26 21.69
C GLY A 188 -28.50 4.55 20.38
N SER A 189 -28.03 5.78 20.23
CA SER A 189 -26.94 6.10 19.31
C SER A 189 -25.77 5.13 19.51
N ARG A 190 -25.32 4.50 18.42
CA ARG A 190 -23.95 4.05 18.26
C ARG A 190 -23.61 4.03 16.77
N THR A 191 -22.95 5.09 16.35
CA THR A 191 -22.08 5.12 15.18
C THR A 191 -21.08 3.97 15.23
N THR A 192 -21.07 3.12 14.21
CA THR A 192 -19.86 2.44 13.73
C THR A 192 -20.02 2.15 12.24
N SER A 193 -19.70 3.13 11.40
CA SER A 193 -19.32 2.84 10.02
C SER A 193 -18.02 2.03 10.08
N ALA A 194 -18.11 0.72 9.89
CA ALA A 194 -16.96 -0.15 9.82
C ALA A 194 -16.18 0.14 8.53
N ARG A 195 -15.18 1.03 8.61
CA ARG A 195 -14.15 1.16 7.57
C ARG A 195 -13.20 -0.03 7.72
N CYS A 196 -13.28 -0.98 6.79
CA CYS A 196 -12.33 -2.07 6.65
C CYS A 196 -10.91 -1.48 6.56
N ARG A 197 -10.00 -1.86 7.47
CA ARG A 197 -8.58 -1.47 7.41
C ARG A 197 -7.89 -2.43 6.46
N ASP A 198 -7.84 -2.07 5.19
CA ASP A 198 -7.02 -2.73 4.19
C ASP A 198 -5.55 -2.52 4.58
N ARG A 199 -4.81 -3.61 4.80
CA ARG A 199 -3.38 -3.55 5.09
C ARG A 199 -2.70 -2.88 3.89
N GLY A 200 -1.95 -1.81 4.11
CA GLY A 200 -1.28 -1.02 3.07
C GLY A 200 -0.21 -1.78 2.28
N ILE A 201 -0.62 -2.74 1.46
CA ILE A 201 0.24 -3.55 0.59
C ILE A 201 0.42 -2.81 -0.72
N ILE A 202 1.67 -2.70 -1.18
CA ILE A 202 1.99 -2.11 -2.48
C ILE A 202 2.09 -3.22 -3.53
N MET A 203 1.33 -3.05 -4.60
CA MET A 203 1.44 -3.85 -5.82
C MET A 203 1.83 -2.93 -6.97
N THR A 204 2.74 -3.37 -7.82
CA THR A 204 3.17 -2.64 -9.01
C THR A 204 2.99 -3.52 -10.25
N PHE A 205 2.79 -2.87 -11.40
CA PHE A 205 2.66 -3.48 -12.72
C PHE A 205 2.93 -2.41 -13.78
N GLY A 206 3.10 -2.82 -15.02
CA GLY A 206 3.48 -1.97 -16.14
C GLY A 206 4.93 -2.20 -16.56
N SER A 207 5.61 -1.15 -16.99
CA SER A 207 6.99 -1.28 -17.47
C SER A 207 8.00 -1.38 -16.34
N GLY A 208 8.91 -2.35 -16.45
CA GLY A 208 10.08 -2.54 -15.56
C GLY A 208 11.22 -1.56 -15.83
N SER A 209 11.07 -0.69 -16.83
CA SER A 209 12.07 0.32 -17.18
C SER A 209 12.49 1.14 -15.97
N ASN A 210 13.80 1.36 -15.84
CA ASN A 210 14.44 2.06 -14.70
C ASN A 210 14.22 1.41 -13.33
N GLY A 211 13.66 0.19 -13.24
CA GLY A 211 13.47 -0.53 -11.98
C GLY A 211 12.32 -0.02 -11.11
N CYS A 212 11.40 0.78 -11.66
CA CYS A 212 10.32 1.45 -10.91
C CYS A 212 9.30 0.47 -10.29
N LEU A 213 9.29 -0.80 -10.70
CA LEU A 213 8.38 -1.79 -10.15
C LEU A 213 8.84 -2.32 -8.78
N GLY A 214 10.14 -2.24 -8.44
CA GLY A 214 10.62 -2.55 -7.10
C GLY A 214 10.84 -4.04 -6.79
N HIS A 215 10.82 -4.92 -7.80
CA HIS A 215 10.98 -6.39 -7.60
C HIS A 215 12.42 -6.89 -7.79
N GLY A 216 13.43 -6.01 -7.72
CA GLY A 216 14.83 -6.39 -7.94
C GLY A 216 15.15 -6.78 -9.39
N SER A 217 14.27 -6.45 -10.34
CA SER A 217 14.45 -6.70 -11.77
C SER A 217 13.99 -5.51 -12.61
N LEU A 218 14.33 -5.53 -13.90
CA LEU A 218 13.92 -4.53 -14.89
C LEU A 218 12.84 -5.06 -15.85
N ASN A 219 12.26 -6.22 -15.55
CA ASN A 219 11.29 -6.86 -16.42
C ASN A 219 9.92 -6.20 -16.29
N ASP A 220 9.20 -6.10 -17.41
CA ASP A 220 7.81 -5.67 -17.42
C ASP A 220 6.93 -6.69 -16.69
N ILE A 221 5.90 -6.18 -16.00
CA ILE A 221 4.96 -6.99 -15.24
C ILE A 221 3.55 -6.65 -15.72
N SER A 222 2.87 -7.61 -16.31
CA SER A 222 1.54 -7.40 -16.91
C SER A 222 0.39 -7.44 -15.91
N GLN A 223 0.61 -7.99 -14.71
CA GLN A 223 -0.42 -8.12 -13.67
C GLN A 223 0.07 -7.56 -12.33
N PRO A 224 -0.79 -6.88 -11.55
CA PRO A 224 -0.42 -6.36 -10.23
C PRO A 224 0.32 -7.40 -9.38
N THR A 225 1.58 -7.12 -9.07
CA THR A 225 2.46 -8.01 -8.32
C THR A 225 2.91 -7.33 -7.04
N ILE A 226 2.92 -8.07 -5.93
CA ILE A 226 3.31 -7.53 -4.62
C ILE A 226 4.80 -7.17 -4.61
N VAL A 227 5.12 -5.99 -4.09
CA VAL A 227 6.51 -5.58 -3.84
C VAL A 227 6.98 -6.26 -2.55
N GLU A 228 7.55 -7.46 -2.67
CA GLU A 228 7.91 -8.32 -1.53
C GLU A 228 8.84 -7.64 -0.51
N ALA A 229 9.74 -6.77 -0.98
CA ALA A 229 10.67 -6.03 -0.13
C ALA A 229 9.99 -5.09 0.88
N LEU A 230 8.72 -4.73 0.66
CA LEU A 230 7.92 -3.91 1.58
C LEU A 230 6.98 -4.73 2.46
N LEU A 231 7.01 -6.07 2.38
CA LEU A 231 6.24 -6.92 3.27
C LEU A 231 6.73 -6.76 4.71
N GLY A 232 5.83 -6.34 5.61
CA GLY A 232 6.15 -6.01 7.00
C GLY A 232 5.93 -4.54 7.33
N TYR A 233 5.90 -3.68 6.32
CA TYR A 233 5.56 -2.26 6.45
C TYR A 233 4.08 -2.04 6.07
N GLU A 234 3.37 -1.23 6.87
CA GLU A 234 2.02 -0.80 6.52
C GLU A 234 2.10 0.53 5.76
N MET A 235 1.92 0.50 4.44
CA MET A 235 2.09 1.69 3.61
C MET A 235 0.84 2.56 3.60
N VAL A 236 1.00 3.86 3.84
CA VAL A 236 -0.10 4.84 3.86
C VAL A 236 -0.17 5.70 2.60
N GLN A 237 0.95 5.85 1.89
CA GLN A 237 1.01 6.64 0.67
C GLN A 237 2.10 6.12 -0.27
N VAL A 238 1.83 6.22 -1.57
CA VAL A 238 2.82 6.05 -2.64
C VAL A 238 2.74 7.27 -3.55
N ALA A 239 3.90 7.74 -4.01
CA ALA A 239 4.00 8.70 -5.09
C ALA A 239 4.85 8.10 -6.22
N CYS A 240 4.34 8.21 -7.45
CA CYS A 240 5.02 7.69 -8.64
C CYS A 240 5.48 8.87 -9.50
N GLY A 241 6.80 9.00 -9.67
CA GLY A 241 7.39 9.93 -10.61
C GLY A 241 7.49 9.32 -12.02
N ALA A 242 8.15 10.04 -12.92
CA ALA A 242 8.34 9.54 -14.30
C ALA A 242 9.21 8.28 -14.39
N SER A 243 10.12 8.09 -13.43
CA SER A 243 11.09 6.99 -13.44
C SER A 243 11.56 6.59 -12.04
N HIS A 244 10.81 6.89 -11.00
CA HIS A 244 11.11 6.53 -9.61
C HIS A 244 9.83 6.54 -8.78
N VAL A 245 9.89 5.94 -7.59
CA VAL A 245 8.76 5.80 -6.68
C VAL A 245 9.20 6.16 -5.27
N LEU A 246 8.34 6.86 -4.54
CA LEU A 246 8.42 7.03 -3.10
C LEU A 246 7.25 6.31 -2.43
N ALA A 247 7.50 5.71 -1.27
CA ALA A 247 6.47 5.10 -0.45
C ALA A 247 6.67 5.43 1.02
N LEU A 248 5.58 5.71 1.72
CA LEU A 248 5.56 6.12 3.13
C LEU A 248 4.77 5.12 3.97
N SER A 249 5.35 4.67 5.08
CA SER A 249 4.69 3.77 6.05
C SER A 249 3.91 4.53 7.13
N THR A 250 3.05 3.82 7.87
CA THR A 250 2.37 4.34 9.08
C THR A 250 3.36 4.81 10.13
N GLU A 251 4.51 4.14 10.23
CA GLU A 251 5.60 4.44 11.17
C GLU A 251 6.55 5.54 10.66
N ARG A 252 6.12 6.33 9.67
CA ARG A 252 6.88 7.45 9.09
C ARG A 252 8.17 7.04 8.38
N GLU A 253 8.32 5.77 8.04
CA GLU A 253 9.47 5.29 7.28
C GLU A 253 9.29 5.58 5.79
N LEU A 254 10.33 6.15 5.20
CA LEU A 254 10.36 6.54 3.79
C LEU A 254 11.17 5.54 2.98
N PHE A 255 10.61 5.09 1.87
CA PHE A 255 11.27 4.21 0.91
C PHE A 255 11.32 4.84 -0.47
N ALA A 256 12.41 4.64 -1.19
CA ALA A 256 12.58 5.09 -2.57
C ALA A 256 13.22 4.01 -3.45
N TRP A 257 12.81 3.95 -4.72
CA TRP A 257 13.46 3.12 -5.74
C TRP A 257 13.18 3.64 -7.15
N GLY A 258 13.89 3.09 -8.13
CA GLY A 258 13.89 3.47 -9.53
C GLY A 258 15.21 4.13 -9.93
N ARG A 259 15.13 5.12 -10.83
CA ARG A 259 16.27 5.87 -11.34
C ARG A 259 16.86 6.79 -10.26
N GLY A 260 18.19 6.78 -10.11
CA GLY A 260 18.93 7.58 -9.13
C GLY A 260 19.45 8.94 -9.62
N ASP A 261 19.51 9.15 -10.95
CA ASP A 261 20.17 10.31 -11.54
C ASP A 261 19.72 11.65 -10.94
N GLY A 262 20.69 12.49 -10.59
CA GLY A 262 20.48 13.78 -9.94
C GLY A 262 20.11 13.69 -8.46
N GLY A 263 20.13 12.51 -7.84
CA GLY A 263 19.84 12.34 -6.41
C GLY A 263 18.36 12.18 -6.06
N ARG A 264 17.49 11.92 -7.04
CA ARG A 264 16.02 11.95 -6.88
C ARG A 264 15.43 10.93 -5.90
N LEU A 265 16.24 9.96 -5.45
CA LEU A 265 15.85 8.98 -4.44
C LEU A 265 16.16 9.44 -3.01
N GLY A 266 16.99 10.47 -2.83
CA GLY A 266 17.35 10.99 -1.51
C GLY A 266 18.30 10.10 -0.69
N LEU A 267 18.97 9.14 -1.34
CA LEU A 267 19.84 8.14 -0.69
C LEU A 267 21.28 8.62 -0.44
N GLY A 268 21.59 9.88 -0.76
CA GLY A 268 22.95 10.43 -0.69
C GLY A 268 23.84 10.03 -1.89
N THR A 269 23.29 9.32 -2.87
CA THR A 269 24.01 8.86 -4.07
C THR A 269 23.19 9.16 -5.33
N ARG A 270 23.80 8.96 -6.51
CA ARG A 270 23.12 9.00 -7.82
C ARG A 270 22.79 7.60 -8.35
N GLU A 271 22.91 6.58 -7.51
CA GLU A 271 22.74 5.18 -7.92
C GLU A 271 21.26 4.84 -8.10
N SER A 272 20.97 4.03 -9.13
CA SER A 272 19.62 3.54 -9.38
C SER A 272 19.40 2.23 -8.62
N HIS A 273 18.23 2.07 -8.02
CA HIS A 273 17.87 0.88 -7.26
C HIS A 273 16.58 0.29 -7.80
N ASN A 274 16.57 -0.99 -8.15
CA ASN A 274 15.39 -1.68 -8.66
C ASN A 274 14.59 -2.40 -7.56
N CYS A 275 14.94 -2.17 -6.30
CA CYS A 275 14.23 -2.60 -5.11
C CYS A 275 14.13 -1.44 -4.10
N PRO A 276 13.03 -1.36 -3.32
CA PRO A 276 12.85 -0.36 -2.28
C PRO A 276 14.05 -0.22 -1.35
N GLN A 277 14.56 1.00 -1.22
CA GLN A 277 15.62 1.37 -0.28
C GLN A 277 15.04 2.28 0.80
N GLN A 278 15.39 2.04 2.05
CA GLN A 278 15.02 2.95 3.13
C GLN A 278 15.80 4.26 2.98
N VAL A 279 15.09 5.38 3.01
CA VAL A 279 15.67 6.71 2.82
C VAL A 279 15.90 7.38 4.17
N PRO A 280 17.10 7.89 4.46
CA PRO A 280 17.34 8.65 5.67
C PRO A 280 16.64 10.02 5.59
N VAL A 281 15.77 10.29 6.58
CA VAL A 281 15.17 11.62 6.80
C VAL A 281 16.01 12.35 7.87
N PRO A 282 16.30 13.65 7.71
CA PRO A 282 17.07 14.41 8.70
C PRO A 282 16.48 14.33 10.13
N PRO A 283 17.32 14.33 11.19
CA PRO A 283 16.84 14.28 12.56
C PRO A 283 15.85 15.40 12.88
N GLY A 284 14.79 15.07 13.63
CA GLY A 284 13.74 16.03 14.00
C GLY A 284 12.71 16.29 12.90
N GLN A 285 12.79 15.58 11.77
CA GLN A 285 11.82 15.63 10.69
C GLN A 285 11.15 14.26 10.53
N GLU A 286 9.84 14.24 10.35
CA GLU A 286 9.07 13.02 10.06
C GLU A 286 8.23 13.21 8.81
N ALA A 287 8.38 12.33 7.82
CA ALA A 287 7.63 12.43 6.58
C ALA A 287 6.12 12.21 6.80
N GLN A 288 5.31 13.19 6.41
CA GLN A 288 3.86 13.12 6.46
C GLN A 288 3.25 12.80 5.09
N ARG A 289 3.84 13.35 4.03
CA ARG A 289 3.37 13.22 2.64
C ARG A 289 4.57 13.09 1.70
N VAL A 290 4.40 12.31 0.64
CA VAL A 290 5.41 12.13 -0.42
C VAL A 290 4.89 12.64 -1.76
N VAL A 291 5.75 13.26 -2.56
CA VAL A 291 5.46 13.77 -3.90
C VAL A 291 6.65 13.45 -4.82
N CYS A 292 6.37 12.92 -6.00
CA CYS A 292 7.37 12.64 -7.02
C CYS A 292 7.14 13.51 -8.25
N GLY A 293 8.19 14.16 -8.72
CA GLY A 293 8.23 14.86 -9.99
C GLY A 293 8.85 13.99 -11.09
N ILE A 294 9.29 14.66 -12.17
CA ILE A 294 9.96 13.99 -13.29
C ILE A 294 11.37 13.49 -12.94
N ASP A 295 12.13 14.28 -12.18
CA ASP A 295 13.54 14.07 -11.82
C ASP A 295 13.89 14.58 -10.42
N SER A 296 12.89 14.74 -9.58
CA SER A 296 12.99 15.25 -8.23
C SER A 296 11.88 14.70 -7.35
N SER A 297 12.10 14.78 -6.05
CA SER A 297 11.24 14.25 -5.01
C SER A 297 11.08 15.28 -3.91
N VAL A 298 9.90 15.32 -3.31
CA VAL A 298 9.58 16.20 -2.19
C VAL A 298 8.83 15.43 -1.12
N ILE A 299 9.13 15.73 0.14
CA ILE A 299 8.35 15.31 1.30
C ILE A 299 7.85 16.52 2.06
N LEU A 300 6.58 16.51 2.46
CA LEU A 300 6.11 17.38 3.54
C LEU A 300 6.28 16.63 4.85
N THR A 301 6.83 17.30 5.85
CA THR A 301 7.10 16.72 7.17
C THR A 301 6.09 17.20 8.21
N VAL A 302 6.10 16.61 9.40
CA VAL A 302 5.58 17.26 10.61
C VAL A 302 6.78 17.97 11.25
N PRO A 303 6.80 19.32 11.37
CA PRO A 303 5.66 20.22 11.63
C PRO A 303 5.07 21.00 10.42
N GLY A 304 5.21 20.51 9.20
CA GLY A 304 4.71 21.14 7.97
C GLY A 304 5.82 21.81 7.15
N GLN A 305 7.08 21.43 7.38
CA GLN A 305 8.19 21.85 6.54
C GLN A 305 8.29 20.99 5.29
N VAL A 306 9.07 21.45 4.31
CA VAL A 306 9.26 20.73 3.05
C VAL A 306 10.73 20.43 2.86
N LEU A 307 11.03 19.17 2.55
CA LEU A 307 12.36 18.74 2.14
C LEU A 307 12.29 18.23 0.70
N ALA A 308 13.34 18.50 -0.07
CA ALA A 308 13.43 18.11 -1.47
C ALA A 308 14.77 17.44 -1.79
N CYS A 309 14.77 16.56 -2.78
CA CYS A 309 15.96 15.98 -3.38
C CYS A 309 15.78 15.80 -4.89
N GLY A 310 16.88 15.54 -5.61
CA GLY A 310 16.89 15.45 -7.07
C GLY A 310 17.39 16.72 -7.76
N SER A 311 17.02 16.87 -9.03
CA SER A 311 17.44 18.02 -9.85
C SER A 311 16.75 19.31 -9.41
N ASN A 312 17.54 20.33 -9.11
CA ASN A 312 17.09 21.67 -8.72
C ASN A 312 17.30 22.71 -9.85
N ARG A 313 17.22 22.28 -11.11
CA ARG A 313 17.30 23.21 -12.26
C ARG A 313 16.27 24.33 -12.12
N PHE A 314 16.69 25.56 -12.40
CA PHE A 314 15.91 26.78 -12.23
C PHE A 314 15.48 27.07 -10.77
N ASN A 315 16.11 26.42 -9.79
CA ASN A 315 15.66 26.40 -8.40
C ASN A 315 14.23 25.88 -8.20
N LYS A 316 13.78 24.93 -9.05
CA LYS A 316 12.41 24.40 -8.96
C LYS A 316 12.10 23.65 -7.65
N LEU A 317 13.10 23.33 -6.83
CA LEU A 317 12.93 22.73 -5.51
C LEU A 317 13.02 23.74 -4.37
N GLY A 318 13.31 25.02 -4.65
CA GLY A 318 13.41 26.06 -3.63
C GLY A 318 14.54 25.85 -2.64
N LEU A 319 15.62 25.18 -3.07
CA LEU A 319 16.77 24.83 -2.21
C LEU A 319 17.81 25.95 -2.09
N ASP A 320 17.86 26.87 -3.06
CA ASP A 320 18.74 28.02 -2.96
C ASP A 320 18.31 28.92 -1.79
N HIS A 321 19.26 29.51 -1.07
CA HIS A 321 19.00 30.50 -0.04
C HIS A 321 18.86 31.89 -0.66
N LEU A 322 17.63 32.29 -0.98
CA LEU A 322 17.36 33.53 -1.70
C LEU A 322 16.01 34.14 -1.33
N CYS A 323 15.94 35.46 -1.39
CA CYS A 323 14.71 36.25 -1.30
C CYS A 323 14.28 36.77 -2.67
N LEU A 324 13.03 37.22 -2.78
CA LEU A 324 12.51 37.84 -4.00
C LEU A 324 13.37 39.04 -4.45
N GLY A 325 13.85 38.98 -5.69
CA GLY A 325 14.68 40.02 -6.30
C GLY A 325 16.19 39.80 -6.16
N GLU A 326 16.61 38.78 -5.41
CA GLU A 326 18.00 38.34 -5.35
C GLU A 326 18.28 37.30 -6.44
N GLU A 327 19.46 37.40 -7.06
CA GLU A 327 19.98 36.38 -7.95
C GLU A 327 21.28 35.84 -7.33
N PRO A 328 21.31 34.58 -6.87
CA PRO A 328 22.51 34.00 -6.29
C PRO A 328 23.59 33.91 -7.36
N SER A 329 24.85 34.12 -6.96
CA SER A 329 25.98 33.85 -7.83
C SER A 329 25.95 32.38 -8.29
N PRO A 330 26.40 32.03 -9.51
CA PRO A 330 26.33 30.66 -10.01
C PRO A 330 26.96 29.61 -9.08
N HIS A 331 27.95 30.00 -8.27
CA HIS A 331 28.61 29.11 -7.30
C HIS A 331 27.80 28.83 -6.04
N GLN A 332 26.78 29.65 -5.74
CA GLN A 332 25.88 29.49 -4.59
C GLN A 332 24.58 28.76 -4.96
N GLN A 333 24.38 28.48 -6.26
CA GLN A 333 23.20 27.78 -6.75
C GLN A 333 23.32 26.28 -6.47
N VAL A 334 22.27 25.71 -5.88
CA VAL A 334 22.14 24.28 -5.68
C VAL A 334 21.60 23.69 -6.96
N GLU A 335 22.40 22.91 -7.69
CA GLU A 335 21.95 22.27 -8.94
C GLU A 335 21.24 20.94 -8.69
N GLU A 336 21.63 20.23 -7.63
CA GLU A 336 21.04 18.94 -7.23
C GLU A 336 21.21 18.73 -5.74
N ALA A 337 20.30 17.94 -5.16
CA ALA A 337 20.39 17.47 -3.78
C ALA A 337 20.31 15.95 -3.75
N LEU A 338 21.36 15.31 -3.24
CA LEU A 338 21.46 13.85 -3.17
C LEU A 338 20.70 13.24 -1.98
N SER A 339 20.43 14.05 -0.97
CA SER A 339 19.65 13.71 0.22
C SER A 339 18.48 14.69 0.35
N PHE A 340 17.46 14.33 1.11
CA PHE A 340 16.36 15.25 1.42
C PHE A 340 16.88 16.46 2.22
N THR A 341 16.84 17.63 1.58
CA THR A 341 17.33 18.91 2.12
C THR A 341 16.15 19.86 2.32
N LEU A 342 16.15 20.60 3.43
CA LEU A 342 15.12 21.59 3.75
C LEU A 342 15.08 22.70 2.68
N LEU A 343 13.88 23.16 2.34
CA LEU A 343 13.73 24.35 1.49
C LEU A 343 14.44 25.56 2.13
N GLY A 344 15.13 26.33 1.29
CA GLY A 344 15.94 27.48 1.69
C GLY A 344 15.46 28.82 1.13
N SER A 345 14.53 28.80 0.17
CA SER A 345 14.07 30.03 -0.49
C SER A 345 12.88 30.67 0.21
N ALA A 346 12.99 31.96 0.52
CA ALA A 346 11.92 32.73 1.14
C ALA A 346 10.77 33.04 0.17
N PRO A 347 9.51 33.14 0.66
CA PRO A 347 9.10 33.00 2.07
C PRO A 347 8.75 31.56 2.49
N LEU A 348 8.99 30.55 1.64
CA LEU A 348 8.58 29.17 1.89
C LEU A 348 9.36 28.49 3.02
N ASP A 349 10.49 29.07 3.43
CA ASP A 349 11.28 28.65 4.59
C ASP A 349 10.78 29.25 5.92
N GLN A 350 9.88 30.24 5.87
CA GLN A 350 9.43 31.00 7.05
C GLN A 350 8.13 30.49 7.68
N GLU A 351 7.31 29.74 6.95
CA GLU A 351 6.04 29.22 7.47
C GLU A 351 5.76 27.78 6.98
N PRO A 352 4.93 27.00 7.71
CA PRO A 352 4.56 25.66 7.27
C PRO A 352 3.78 25.67 5.95
N LEU A 353 3.89 24.60 5.17
CA LEU A 353 3.20 24.41 3.90
C LEU A 353 2.09 23.35 4.04
N LEU A 354 0.95 23.60 3.39
CA LEU A 354 -0.20 22.68 3.31
C LEU A 354 -0.08 21.72 2.13
N SER A 355 0.41 22.23 1.00
CA SER A 355 0.47 21.50 -0.26
C SER A 355 1.69 21.94 -1.06
N VAL A 356 2.31 21.00 -1.74
CA VAL A 356 3.37 21.24 -2.72
C VAL A 356 3.17 20.29 -3.89
N ASP A 357 3.45 20.74 -5.11
CA ASP A 357 3.51 19.85 -6.26
C ASP A 357 4.61 20.24 -7.24
N LEU A 358 5.13 19.23 -7.94
CA LEU A 358 6.31 19.31 -8.78
C LEU A 358 5.94 19.21 -10.26
N GLY A 359 6.24 20.27 -11.02
CA GLY A 359 6.20 20.25 -12.48
C GLY A 359 7.50 19.76 -13.10
N THR A 360 7.60 19.86 -14.43
CA THR A 360 8.85 19.48 -15.13
C THR A 360 10.01 20.42 -14.79
N ALA A 361 9.75 21.72 -14.80
CA ALA A 361 10.76 22.76 -14.58
C ALA A 361 10.33 23.85 -13.60
N HIS A 362 9.17 23.70 -12.95
CA HIS A 362 8.62 24.62 -11.97
C HIS A 362 7.93 23.82 -10.86
N SER A 363 7.60 24.50 -9.77
CA SER A 363 6.83 23.94 -8.66
C SER A 363 5.85 24.97 -8.13
N ALA A 364 4.84 24.48 -7.42
CA ALA A 364 3.86 25.29 -6.72
C ALA A 364 3.77 24.83 -5.27
N ALA A 365 3.59 25.78 -4.36
CA ALA A 365 3.43 25.54 -2.94
C ALA A 365 2.29 26.39 -2.39
N VAL A 366 1.62 25.87 -1.37
CA VAL A 366 0.55 26.54 -0.62
C VAL A 366 0.97 26.59 0.83
N THR A 367 1.01 27.78 1.40
CA THR A 367 1.35 28.00 2.80
C THR A 367 0.20 27.62 3.74
N ALA A 368 0.48 27.48 5.04
CA ALA A 368 -0.52 27.30 6.09
C ALA A 368 -1.54 28.44 6.13
N SER A 369 -1.12 29.65 5.75
CA SER A 369 -1.99 30.80 5.58
C SER A 369 -2.89 30.73 4.33
N GLY A 370 -2.69 29.76 3.43
CA GLY A 370 -3.47 29.55 2.21
C GLY A 370 -3.00 30.38 1.02
N ASP A 371 -1.81 30.97 1.09
CA ASP A 371 -1.21 31.72 -0.01
C ASP A 371 -0.51 30.79 -1.00
N CYS A 372 -0.71 31.05 -2.30
CA CYS A 372 -0.12 30.26 -3.38
C CYS A 372 1.16 30.91 -3.90
N TYR A 373 2.25 30.13 -3.92
CA TYR A 373 3.55 30.51 -4.46
C TYR A 373 3.95 29.58 -5.59
N THR A 374 4.66 30.11 -6.57
CA THR A 374 5.28 29.32 -7.64
C THR A 374 6.72 29.75 -7.87
N PHE A 375 7.56 28.83 -8.31
CA PHE A 375 8.98 29.06 -8.55
C PHE A 375 9.52 28.12 -9.62
N GLY A 376 10.65 28.48 -10.21
CA GLY A 376 11.30 27.74 -11.29
C GLY A 376 11.17 28.43 -12.65
N SER A 377 11.02 27.64 -13.70
CA SER A 377 10.89 28.13 -15.08
C SER A 377 9.52 28.77 -15.33
N ASN A 378 9.51 29.90 -16.05
CA ASN A 378 8.29 30.60 -16.47
C ASN A 378 8.16 30.75 -18.00
N GLN A 379 8.81 29.88 -18.78
CA GLN A 379 8.86 30.00 -20.25
C GLN A 379 7.48 30.00 -20.93
N HIS A 380 6.47 29.41 -20.28
CA HIS A 380 5.10 29.29 -20.76
C HIS A 380 4.08 29.98 -19.85
N GLY A 381 4.53 30.82 -18.92
CA GLY A 381 3.63 31.50 -17.96
C GLY A 381 3.13 30.61 -16.82
N GLN A 382 3.75 29.44 -16.59
CA GLN A 382 3.34 28.48 -15.55
C GLN A 382 3.50 28.97 -14.10
N LEU A 383 4.19 30.09 -13.88
CA LEU A 383 4.27 30.74 -12.57
C LEU A 383 3.07 31.66 -12.29
N GLY A 384 2.24 31.97 -13.29
CA GLY A 384 1.03 32.77 -13.04
C GLY A 384 1.33 34.24 -12.73
N THR A 385 2.50 34.73 -13.16
CA THR A 385 2.97 36.10 -12.96
C THR A 385 3.06 36.85 -14.29
N SER A 386 2.83 38.16 -14.26
CA SER A 386 2.93 39.03 -15.44
C SER A 386 4.36 39.19 -15.96
N ALA A 387 5.37 38.93 -15.11
CA ALA A 387 6.77 38.99 -15.48
C ALA A 387 7.22 37.67 -16.12
N ARG A 388 7.56 37.70 -17.41
CA ARG A 388 8.28 36.61 -18.09
C ARG A 388 9.73 36.44 -17.63
N ARG A 389 10.19 37.21 -16.64
CA ARG A 389 11.54 37.02 -16.09
C ARG A 389 11.56 35.72 -15.30
N VAL A 390 12.64 34.95 -15.52
CA VAL A 390 13.00 33.81 -14.70
C VAL A 390 13.24 34.37 -13.30
N SER A 391 12.45 33.95 -12.32
CA SER A 391 12.76 34.21 -10.91
C SER A 391 13.03 32.86 -10.29
N ARG A 392 14.25 32.70 -9.78
CA ARG A 392 14.62 31.53 -8.97
C ARG A 392 13.91 31.56 -7.61
N ALA A 393 13.41 32.72 -7.18
CA ALA A 393 12.69 32.89 -5.93
C ALA A 393 11.20 32.48 -6.02
N PRO A 394 10.65 31.87 -4.96
CA PRO A 394 9.21 31.73 -4.76
C PRO A 394 8.48 33.07 -4.90
N CYS A 395 7.59 33.13 -5.89
CA CYS A 395 6.77 34.29 -6.21
C CYS A 395 5.31 34.02 -5.82
N GLN A 396 4.71 34.91 -5.02
CA GLN A 396 3.28 34.82 -4.72
C GLN A 396 2.46 35.10 -5.99
N VAL A 397 1.48 34.23 -6.26
CA VAL A 397 0.61 34.33 -7.43
C VAL A 397 -0.43 35.43 -7.21
N GLN A 398 -0.14 36.64 -7.70
CA GLN A 398 -0.96 37.83 -7.44
C GLN A 398 -2.43 37.69 -7.88
N GLY A 399 -2.70 36.93 -8.95
CA GLY A 399 -4.06 36.66 -9.43
C GLY A 399 -4.93 35.84 -8.46
N LEU A 400 -4.34 35.22 -7.44
CA LEU A 400 -5.03 34.43 -6.40
C LEU A 400 -5.01 35.13 -5.03
N ARG A 401 -4.51 36.36 -4.95
CA ARG A 401 -4.38 37.06 -3.67
C ARG A 401 -5.75 37.28 -3.03
N GLY A 402 -5.88 36.87 -1.77
CA GLY A 402 -7.13 36.96 -1.00
C GLY A 402 -8.04 35.74 -1.12
N ILE A 403 -7.75 34.81 -2.04
CA ILE A 403 -8.42 33.52 -2.13
C ILE A 403 -7.60 32.50 -1.35
N LYS A 404 -8.23 31.80 -0.41
CA LYS A 404 -7.55 30.75 0.37
C LYS A 404 -7.40 29.51 -0.49
N ILE A 405 -6.18 29.21 -0.90
CA ILE A 405 -5.87 28.00 -1.68
C ILE A 405 -5.68 26.83 -0.72
N ALA A 406 -6.26 25.68 -1.07
CA ALA A 406 -6.16 24.44 -0.30
C ALA A 406 -5.14 23.46 -0.89
N MET A 407 -5.01 23.43 -2.22
CA MET A 407 -4.06 22.54 -2.91
C MET A 407 -3.70 23.03 -4.31
N VAL A 408 -2.59 22.51 -4.81
CA VAL A 408 -2.02 22.80 -6.13
C VAL A 408 -1.62 21.53 -6.85
N ALA A 409 -1.63 21.56 -8.17
CA ALA A 409 -1.02 20.55 -9.01
C ALA A 409 -0.31 21.16 -10.23
N CYS A 410 0.83 20.59 -10.59
CA CYS A 410 1.74 21.07 -11.62
C CYS A 410 1.81 20.07 -12.78
N GLY A 411 1.63 20.56 -14.01
CA GLY A 411 1.88 19.79 -15.22
C GLY A 411 3.29 19.99 -15.78
N ASP A 412 3.45 19.71 -17.07
CA ASP A 412 4.71 19.94 -17.80
C ASP A 412 5.10 21.44 -17.85
N ALA A 413 4.12 22.30 -18.08
CA ALA A 413 4.28 23.73 -18.29
C ALA A 413 3.00 24.51 -17.92
N PHE A 414 2.21 23.99 -16.98
CA PHE A 414 0.99 24.62 -16.47
C PHE A 414 0.77 24.27 -15.00
N THR A 415 -0.12 25.01 -14.35
CA THR A 415 -0.44 24.85 -12.93
C THR A 415 -1.95 24.97 -12.73
N VAL A 416 -2.47 24.21 -11.77
CA VAL A 416 -3.86 24.24 -11.32
C VAL A 416 -3.87 24.44 -9.81
N ALA A 417 -4.75 25.30 -9.31
CA ALA A 417 -4.98 25.53 -7.89
C ALA A 417 -6.45 25.34 -7.55
N ILE A 418 -6.73 24.77 -6.37
CA ILE A 418 -8.07 24.62 -5.81
C ILE A 418 -8.18 25.50 -4.56
N GLY A 419 -9.18 26.37 -4.53
CA GLY A 419 -9.57 27.18 -3.37
C GLY A 419 -10.25 26.35 -2.28
N ALA A 420 -10.30 26.89 -1.06
CA ALA A 420 -10.92 26.24 0.09
C ALA A 420 -12.43 26.00 -0.10
N GLU A 421 -13.09 26.81 -0.92
CA GLU A 421 -14.51 26.66 -1.28
C GLU A 421 -14.70 25.79 -2.54
N GLY A 422 -13.63 25.20 -3.05
CA GLY A 422 -13.65 24.30 -4.22
C GLY A 422 -13.51 25.02 -5.56
N GLU A 423 -13.22 26.32 -5.59
CA GLU A 423 -12.99 27.05 -6.83
C GLU A 423 -11.71 26.56 -7.52
N VAL A 424 -11.76 26.38 -8.85
CA VAL A 424 -10.61 25.88 -9.60
C VAL A 424 -10.03 26.98 -10.47
N TYR A 425 -8.73 27.17 -10.38
CA TYR A 425 -7.98 28.10 -11.21
C TYR A 425 -6.89 27.36 -11.97
N SER A 426 -6.65 27.73 -13.23
CA SER A 426 -5.55 27.20 -14.02
C SER A 426 -4.76 28.31 -14.71
N TRP A 427 -3.51 28.06 -15.08
CA TRP A 427 -2.64 28.96 -15.88
C TRP A 427 -1.41 28.23 -16.45
N GLY A 428 -0.71 28.88 -17.38
CA GLY A 428 0.41 28.36 -18.15
C GLY A 428 0.01 28.00 -19.57
N LYS A 429 0.65 26.96 -20.11
CA LYS A 429 0.40 26.43 -21.47
C LYS A 429 -0.99 25.79 -21.55
N GLY A 430 -1.77 26.11 -22.58
CA GLY A 430 -3.13 25.59 -22.78
C GLY A 430 -3.34 24.66 -23.96
N ALA A 431 -2.29 24.41 -24.76
CA ALA A 431 -2.35 23.47 -25.87
C ALA A 431 -2.98 22.12 -25.46
N ARG A 432 -3.89 21.57 -26.29
CA ARG A 432 -4.62 20.32 -26.04
C ARG A 432 -5.64 20.37 -24.89
N GLY A 433 -6.15 21.55 -24.53
CA GLY A 433 -7.24 21.70 -23.56
C GLY A 433 -6.84 21.43 -22.10
N ARG A 434 -5.55 21.34 -21.79
CA ARG A 434 -5.02 20.94 -20.47
C ARG A 434 -5.44 21.85 -19.32
N LEU A 435 -5.82 23.08 -19.63
CA LEU A 435 -6.27 24.07 -18.66
C LEU A 435 -7.77 23.95 -18.32
N GLY A 436 -8.51 23.06 -18.99
CA GLY A 436 -9.95 22.86 -18.75
C GLY A 436 -10.85 24.02 -19.19
N ARG A 437 -10.35 24.90 -20.08
CA ARG A 437 -11.06 26.08 -20.58
C ARG A 437 -10.90 26.22 -22.09
N ARG A 438 -11.74 27.05 -22.70
CA ARG A 438 -11.73 27.33 -24.14
C ARG A 438 -10.57 28.24 -24.59
N ASP A 439 -9.95 28.95 -23.66
CA ASP A 439 -8.79 29.81 -23.93
C ASP A 439 -7.52 28.96 -24.21
N GLU A 440 -6.62 29.50 -25.03
CA GLU A 440 -5.31 28.89 -25.30
C GLU A 440 -4.36 29.07 -24.09
N ASP A 441 -3.31 29.87 -24.20
CA ASP A 441 -2.33 30.09 -23.15
C ASP A 441 -2.75 31.25 -22.24
N ALA A 442 -2.56 31.07 -20.92
CA ALA A 442 -2.87 32.11 -19.94
C ALA A 442 -1.71 32.23 -18.94
N GLY A 443 -0.92 33.30 -19.04
CA GLY A 443 0.18 33.55 -18.09
C GLY A 443 -0.27 33.97 -16.69
N LEU A 444 -1.58 34.16 -16.48
CA LEU A 444 -2.19 34.49 -15.19
C LEU A 444 -3.29 33.47 -14.86
N PRO A 445 -3.53 33.18 -13.56
CA PRO A 445 -4.65 32.36 -13.12
C PRO A 445 -5.96 32.87 -13.68
N ARG A 446 -6.78 31.97 -14.23
CA ARG A 446 -8.20 32.25 -14.49
C ARG A 446 -9.05 31.09 -13.97
N PRO A 447 -10.30 31.37 -13.58
CA PRO A 447 -11.22 30.34 -13.13
C PRO A 447 -11.51 29.34 -14.26
N VAL A 448 -11.65 28.07 -13.88
CA VAL A 448 -12.14 26.98 -14.72
C VAL A 448 -13.63 26.88 -14.47
N GLN A 449 -14.44 27.11 -15.51
CA GLN A 449 -15.89 26.94 -15.42
C GLN A 449 -16.22 25.45 -15.45
N LEU A 450 -16.77 24.98 -14.35
CA LEU A 450 -17.24 23.62 -14.16
C LEU A 450 -18.75 23.59 -14.45
N ASP A 451 -19.27 22.45 -14.92
CA ASP A 451 -20.68 22.26 -15.22
C ASP A 451 -21.57 22.40 -13.96
N GLU A 452 -22.38 23.45 -13.91
CA GLU A 452 -23.27 23.75 -12.77
C GLU A 452 -24.55 22.90 -12.76
N THR A 453 -24.80 22.05 -13.77
CA THR A 453 -26.02 21.23 -13.83
C THR A 453 -26.16 20.26 -12.66
N HIS A 454 -25.05 19.91 -12.00
CA HIS A 454 -25.03 19.11 -10.78
C HIS A 454 -24.08 19.78 -9.79
N PRO A 455 -24.53 20.19 -8.59
CA PRO A 455 -23.63 20.85 -7.64
C PRO A 455 -22.62 19.84 -7.10
N TYR A 456 -21.34 20.17 -7.24
CA TYR A 456 -20.24 19.36 -6.72
C TYR A 456 -19.13 20.23 -6.17
N THR A 457 -18.38 19.69 -5.21
CA THR A 457 -17.16 20.31 -4.67
C THR A 457 -15.96 19.52 -5.17
N VAL A 458 -14.94 20.22 -5.65
CA VAL A 458 -13.68 19.59 -6.06
C VAL A 458 -12.87 19.22 -4.81
N THR A 459 -12.46 17.96 -4.73
CA THR A 459 -11.80 17.39 -3.54
C THR A 459 -10.33 17.06 -3.75
N SER A 460 -9.90 16.82 -4.98
CA SER A 460 -8.50 16.64 -5.32
C SER A 460 -8.22 16.97 -6.78
N VAL A 461 -6.97 17.32 -7.06
CA VAL A 461 -6.42 17.52 -8.39
C VAL A 461 -5.14 16.72 -8.56
N SER A 462 -4.91 16.19 -9.76
CA SER A 462 -3.63 15.63 -10.17
C SER A 462 -3.33 16.05 -11.61
N CYS A 463 -2.11 16.48 -11.85
CA CYS A 463 -1.60 16.84 -13.17
C CYS A 463 -0.47 15.88 -13.54
N CYS A 464 -0.51 15.31 -14.75
CA CYS A 464 0.59 14.51 -15.26
C CYS A 464 0.83 14.86 -16.73
N HIS A 465 2.01 15.42 -17.00
CA HIS A 465 2.41 15.95 -18.30
C HIS A 465 1.40 16.96 -18.85
N GLY A 466 0.49 16.51 -19.73
CA GLY A 466 -0.50 17.36 -20.39
C GLY A 466 -1.95 17.10 -19.97
N ASN A 467 -2.19 16.21 -18.99
CA ASN A 467 -3.52 15.86 -18.53
C ASN A 467 -3.78 16.41 -17.13
N THR A 468 -5.03 16.78 -16.88
CA THR A 468 -5.54 17.24 -15.57
C THR A 468 -6.70 16.35 -15.18
N LEU A 469 -6.64 15.75 -13.99
CA LEU A 469 -7.72 14.97 -13.40
C LEU A 469 -8.23 15.70 -12.17
N LEU A 470 -9.55 15.91 -12.09
CA LEU A 470 -10.23 16.45 -10.92
C LEU A 470 -11.12 15.36 -10.32
N ALA A 471 -11.01 15.13 -9.02
CA ALA A 471 -11.96 14.30 -8.29
C ALA A 471 -12.98 15.20 -7.58
N VAL A 472 -14.26 14.93 -7.80
CA VAL A 472 -15.36 15.76 -7.27
C VAL A 472 -16.25 14.95 -6.32
N ARG A 473 -16.87 15.62 -5.37
CA ARG A 473 -17.89 15.06 -4.48
C ARG A 473 -19.22 15.77 -4.76
N PRO A 474 -20.34 15.05 -4.96
CA PRO A 474 -21.66 15.67 -5.06
C PRO A 474 -21.99 16.46 -3.79
N VAL A 475 -22.55 17.65 -3.94
CA VAL A 475 -23.15 18.39 -2.83
C VAL A 475 -24.57 17.82 -2.65
N THR A 476 -24.75 16.96 -1.65
CA THR A 476 -26.07 16.44 -1.30
C THR A 476 -26.76 17.39 -0.32
N ASP A 477 -27.89 17.98 -0.72
CA ASP A 477 -28.78 18.81 0.12
C ASP A 477 -29.51 18.02 1.22
N GLU A 478 -28.90 16.98 1.80
CA GLU A 478 -29.52 16.33 2.96
C GLU A 478 -29.15 17.09 4.24
N PRO A 479 -30.15 17.61 4.99
CA PRO A 479 -29.90 18.23 6.27
C PRO A 479 -29.31 17.19 7.21
N VAL A 480 -28.14 17.49 7.75
CA VAL A 480 -27.50 16.70 8.81
C VAL A 480 -28.52 16.53 9.94
N PRO A 481 -29.02 15.31 10.22
CA PRO A 481 -29.89 15.11 11.37
C PRO A 481 -29.07 15.37 12.65
N PRO A 482 -29.70 15.95 13.69
CA PRO A 482 -29.02 16.47 14.87
C PRO A 482 -28.20 15.44 15.66
#